data_AF-A0A1Y3XYI8-F1
#
_entry.id   AF-A0A1Y3XYI8-F1
#
_cell.length_a   1.000
_cell.length_b   1.000
_cell.length_c   1.000
_cell.angle_alpha   90.00
_cell.angle_beta   90.00
_cell.angle_gamma   90.00
#
_symmetry.space_group_name_H-M   'P 1'
#
loop_
_entity.id
_entity.type
_entity.pdbx_description
1 polymer ?
#
loop_
_entity_poly.entity_id
_entity_poly.type
_entity_poly.pdbx_seq_one_letter_code
_entity_poly.pdbx_strand_id
1 'polypeptide(L)'
;MGQPTDMQDRRISTETATLPNVVAPACTGSSCLSFATNAGTFDASSLKPMVSSDRKHVYRGVLTQSDGTHLPCVAVLFTASDGSFYAAEVSSLARNQLLCVGPDIYELVGTVMVDGRSLPCILEEDAGVNLEDALFRNAPIPGAAKADGARLSPLGTPERAIENKKIFYDILDQVERLHTHGLYHRDIRAANICVRRFGQLPQDIHATLIDHELVTDYTGSDIPASAERYSRSLFSDIPRLRYPDARVTRPTSLMRDVGYLAALHFELERGASIERASAAELTFGARPLFQYGAHGEVVIRRIDRAEDLDPLAQELDLTPLDASHFFDIRLIAYARERVAPGGYLDARADAMLRRNASFLLQAPIDELARTASYQAWLEECRRIGRTPEYGSFDEQPEVLRQSNADQVRDIPAKLYALGYRLERLDDGASHERVEEFTPEEIEELAFLEHRRWCNERLRHGWIPGSPRDDVRRIHPDLVPYGELSEQSREYDRVAARTIIRILKQAGFAVVR
;
A
#
# COMPACT_ATOMS: atom_id res chain seq x y z
N MET A 1 -55.00 -4.66 -18.92
CA MET A 1 -54.52 -4.49 -17.54
C MET A 1 -53.67 -5.70 -17.19
N GLY A 2 -52.37 -5.65 -17.49
CA GLY A 2 -51.40 -6.65 -17.06
C GLY A 2 -50.44 -5.93 -16.12
N GLN A 3 -50.35 -6.40 -14.89
CA GLN A 3 -49.44 -5.84 -13.88
C GLN A 3 -47.98 -5.99 -14.35
N PRO A 4 -47.10 -5.00 -14.09
CA PRO A 4 -45.68 -5.18 -14.31
C PRO A 4 -45.15 -6.11 -13.21
N THR A 5 -44.64 -7.26 -13.64
CA THR A 5 -43.86 -8.18 -12.81
C THR A 5 -42.63 -7.46 -12.28
N ASP A 6 -42.58 -7.40 -10.96
CA ASP A 6 -41.48 -6.99 -10.10
C ASP A 6 -40.16 -7.63 -10.57
N MET A 7 -39.27 -6.82 -11.17
CA MET A 7 -37.89 -7.22 -11.42
C MET A 7 -37.19 -7.25 -10.06
N GLN A 8 -37.26 -8.41 -9.41
CA GLN A 8 -36.46 -8.71 -8.23
C GLN A 8 -35.00 -8.37 -8.49
N ASP A 9 -34.52 -7.45 -7.67
CA ASP A 9 -33.14 -7.06 -7.43
C ASP A 9 -32.26 -8.30 -7.31
N ARG A 10 -31.70 -8.76 -8.44
CA ARG A 10 -30.65 -9.77 -8.44
C ARG A 10 -29.39 -9.12 -7.89
N ARG A 11 -29.24 -9.18 -6.56
CA ARG A 11 -27.96 -8.96 -5.87
C ARG A 11 -26.90 -9.83 -6.54
N ILE A 12 -26.03 -9.20 -7.33
CA ILE A 12 -24.80 -9.82 -7.77
C ILE A 12 -23.93 -9.90 -6.52
N SER A 13 -23.66 -11.13 -6.07
CA SER A 13 -22.66 -11.43 -5.05
C SER A 13 -21.28 -11.05 -5.60
N THR A 14 -20.87 -9.80 -5.43
CA THR A 14 -19.45 -9.46 -5.46
C THR A 14 -18.82 -10.01 -4.19
N GLU A 15 -17.74 -10.80 -4.30
CA GLU A 15 -16.97 -11.30 -3.15
C GLU A 15 -16.45 -10.18 -2.22
N THR A 16 -16.57 -8.93 -2.67
CA THR A 16 -16.24 -7.66 -2.01
C THR A 16 -17.41 -6.93 -1.34
N ALA A 17 -18.60 -7.54 -1.21
CA ALA A 17 -19.69 -6.90 -0.48
C ALA A 17 -19.37 -6.82 1.03
N THR A 18 -18.85 -5.68 1.48
CA THR A 18 -18.94 -5.27 2.88
C THR A 18 -20.40 -5.37 3.30
N LEU A 19 -20.70 -6.25 4.25
CA LEU A 19 -22.01 -6.23 4.90
C LEU A 19 -22.25 -4.82 5.46
N PRO A 20 -23.47 -4.25 5.35
CA PRO A 20 -23.75 -2.94 5.91
C PRO A 20 -23.31 -2.90 7.38
N ASN A 21 -22.45 -1.93 7.70
CA ASN A 21 -21.84 -1.75 9.01
C ASN A 21 -22.85 -1.95 10.15
N VAL A 22 -22.83 -3.12 10.78
CA VAL A 22 -23.37 -3.25 12.13
C VAL A 22 -22.27 -2.74 13.03
N VAL A 23 -22.38 -1.47 13.43
CA VAL A 23 -21.61 -0.91 14.54
C VAL A 23 -22.02 -1.70 15.78
N ALA A 24 -21.26 -2.72 16.14
CA ALA A 24 -21.40 -3.37 17.43
C ALA A 24 -20.68 -2.49 18.48
N PRO A 25 -21.32 -2.17 19.62
CA PRO A 25 -20.63 -1.51 20.72
C PRO A 25 -19.51 -2.42 21.22
N ALA A 26 -18.45 -1.83 21.79
CA ALA A 26 -17.35 -2.56 22.41
C ALA A 26 -17.91 -3.63 23.35
N CYS A 27 -17.71 -4.90 23.02
CA CYS A 27 -18.20 -6.02 23.81
C CYS A 27 -17.40 -6.11 25.10
N THR A 28 -17.98 -5.67 26.22
CA THR A 28 -17.46 -5.95 27.55
C THR A 28 -17.82 -7.38 27.96
N GLY A 29 -16.99 -8.34 27.56
CA GLY A 29 -16.93 -9.71 28.12
C GLY A 29 -17.28 -10.86 27.17
N SER A 30 -16.29 -11.74 26.94
CA SER A 30 -16.28 -13.12 26.38
C SER A 30 -17.14 -13.38 25.12
N SER A 31 -16.63 -13.56 23.90
CA SER A 31 -15.25 -13.77 23.42
C SER A 31 -15.20 -13.35 21.94
N CYS A 32 -14.88 -12.09 21.63
CA CYS A 32 -14.56 -11.75 20.23
C CYS A 32 -13.26 -12.45 19.82
N LEU A 33 -13.10 -12.70 18.51
CA LEU A 33 -11.87 -13.29 17.97
C LEU A 33 -10.68 -12.43 18.39
N SER A 34 -9.74 -13.02 19.12
CA SER A 34 -8.52 -12.37 19.58
C SER A 34 -7.35 -13.31 19.41
N PHE A 35 -6.23 -12.80 18.91
CA PHE A 35 -5.02 -13.58 18.71
C PHE A 35 -3.78 -12.69 18.78
N ALA A 36 -2.69 -13.28 19.26
CA ALA A 36 -1.38 -12.65 19.24
C ALA A 36 -0.76 -12.81 17.84
N THR A 37 -0.05 -11.77 17.43
CA THR A 37 0.76 -11.67 16.23
C THR A 37 2.11 -11.10 16.61
N ASN A 38 3.05 -11.06 15.67
CA ASN A 38 4.30 -10.41 15.96
C ASN A 38 4.10 -8.88 16.12
N ALA A 39 3.17 -8.28 15.37
CA ALA A 39 2.87 -6.85 15.47
C ALA A 39 2.11 -6.44 16.75
N GLY A 40 1.68 -7.40 17.58
CA GLY A 40 0.93 -7.19 18.81
C GLY A 40 -0.29 -8.10 18.96
N THR A 41 -1.21 -7.74 19.84
CA THR A 41 -2.46 -8.48 20.06
C THR A 41 -3.58 -7.85 19.23
N PHE A 42 -4.19 -8.62 18.34
CA PHE A 42 -5.37 -8.19 17.61
C PHE A 42 -6.63 -8.61 18.34
N ASP A 43 -7.53 -7.66 18.57
CA ASP A 43 -8.86 -7.89 19.13
C ASP A 43 -9.94 -7.47 18.13
N ALA A 44 -10.68 -8.44 17.61
CA ALA A 44 -11.78 -8.19 16.68
C ALA A 44 -12.90 -7.40 17.37
N SER A 45 -13.46 -6.42 16.65
CA SER A 45 -14.62 -5.65 17.11
C SER A 45 -15.93 -6.43 17.03
N SER A 46 -15.94 -7.60 16.37
CA SER A 46 -17.12 -8.45 16.16
C SER A 46 -16.72 -9.92 16.05
N LEU A 47 -17.62 -10.80 16.48
CA LEU A 47 -17.53 -12.24 16.29
C LEU A 47 -17.63 -12.67 14.83
N LYS A 48 -18.32 -11.88 14.00
CA LYS A 48 -18.54 -12.18 12.58
C LYS A 48 -17.57 -11.37 11.71
N PRO A 49 -16.94 -12.00 10.71
CA PRO A 49 -16.12 -11.28 9.75
C PRO A 49 -16.98 -10.30 8.93
N MET A 50 -16.40 -9.17 8.54
CA MET A 50 -17.06 -8.19 7.67
C MET A 50 -17.16 -8.69 6.21
N VAL A 51 -16.19 -9.50 5.79
CA VAL A 51 -16.13 -10.16 4.49
C VAL A 51 -15.77 -11.62 4.75
N SER A 52 -16.53 -12.54 4.15
CA SER A 52 -16.34 -13.97 4.32
C SER A 52 -16.51 -14.66 2.98
N SER A 53 -15.50 -15.42 2.59
CA SER A 53 -15.48 -16.23 1.37
C SER A 53 -14.86 -17.59 1.66
N ASP A 54 -14.82 -18.47 0.67
CA ASP A 54 -14.12 -19.76 0.78
C ASP A 54 -12.59 -19.60 0.87
N ARG A 55 -12.06 -18.40 0.56
CA ARG A 55 -10.61 -18.10 0.51
C ARG A 55 -10.11 -17.31 1.71
N LYS A 56 -10.90 -16.34 2.19
CA LYS A 56 -10.52 -15.44 3.28
C LYS A 56 -11.70 -14.96 4.11
N HIS A 57 -11.41 -14.66 5.38
CA HIS A 57 -12.27 -13.99 6.34
C HIS A 57 -11.60 -12.72 6.83
N VAL A 58 -12.31 -11.60 6.76
CA VAL A 58 -11.78 -10.27 7.11
C VAL A 58 -12.46 -9.77 8.37
N TYR A 59 -11.68 -9.40 9.39
CA TYR A 59 -12.16 -8.90 10.67
C TYR A 59 -11.66 -7.48 10.90
N ARG A 60 -12.55 -6.55 11.27
CA ARG A 60 -12.14 -5.26 11.85
C ARG A 60 -11.84 -5.45 13.32
N GLY A 61 -10.82 -4.76 13.81
CA GLY A 61 -10.43 -4.81 15.21
C GLY A 61 -9.47 -3.69 15.59
N VAL A 62 -8.86 -3.88 16.75
CA VAL A 62 -7.78 -3.03 17.25
C VAL A 62 -6.55 -3.91 17.41
N LEU A 63 -5.44 -3.48 16.84
CA LEU A 63 -4.13 -4.05 17.13
C LEU A 63 -3.52 -3.26 18.30
N THR A 64 -3.33 -3.94 19.42
CA THR A 64 -2.61 -3.40 20.58
C THR A 64 -1.17 -3.85 20.49
N GLN A 65 -0.28 -2.91 20.16
CA GLN A 65 1.16 -3.13 20.12
C GLN A 65 1.71 -3.23 21.55
N SER A 66 2.90 -3.81 21.71
CA SER A 66 3.49 -4.06 23.04
C SER A 66 3.91 -2.79 23.78
N ASP A 67 4.09 -1.67 23.08
CA ASP A 67 4.31 -0.33 23.66
C ASP A 67 3.02 0.32 24.19
N GLY A 68 1.88 -0.38 24.09
CA GLY A 68 0.55 0.11 24.47
C GLY A 68 -0.13 0.94 23.38
N THR A 69 0.47 1.10 22.19
CA THR A 69 -0.16 1.78 21.07
C THR A 69 -1.33 0.96 20.54
N HIS A 70 -2.48 1.61 20.37
CA HIS A 70 -3.68 0.99 19.79
C HIS A 70 -3.90 1.50 18.37
N LEU A 71 -3.84 0.58 17.40
CA LEU A 71 -4.01 0.87 15.98
C LEU A 71 -5.33 0.29 15.46
N PRO A 72 -6.18 1.06 14.77
CA PRO A 72 -7.30 0.51 14.01
C PRO A 72 -6.78 -0.47 12.96
N CYS A 73 -7.21 -1.72 13.02
CA CYS A 73 -6.62 -2.81 12.25
C CYS A 73 -7.70 -3.64 11.56
N VAL A 74 -7.36 -4.17 10.40
CA VAL A 74 -8.09 -5.22 9.71
C VAL A 74 -7.20 -6.46 9.66
N ALA A 75 -7.74 -7.58 10.14
CA ALA A 75 -7.13 -8.89 10.01
C ALA A 75 -7.77 -9.66 8.85
N VAL A 76 -6.93 -10.07 7.89
CA VAL A 76 -7.32 -10.91 6.76
C VAL A 76 -6.80 -12.33 7.03
N LEU A 77 -7.70 -13.22 7.45
CA LEU A 77 -7.40 -14.62 7.70
C LEU A 77 -7.65 -15.45 6.45
N PHE A 78 -6.64 -16.15 5.96
CA PHE A 78 -6.74 -17.01 4.78
C PHE A 78 -7.09 -18.44 5.18
N THR A 79 -7.91 -19.10 4.35
CA THR A 79 -8.23 -20.52 4.53
C THR A 79 -7.07 -21.38 4.05
N ALA A 80 -6.82 -22.51 4.72
CA ALA A 80 -5.67 -23.39 4.45
C ALA A 80 -5.73 -24.15 3.11
N SER A 81 -6.75 -23.91 2.28
CA SER A 81 -7.04 -24.69 1.08
C SER A 81 -6.16 -24.34 -0.13
N ASP A 82 -5.55 -23.15 -0.18
CA ASP A 82 -4.70 -22.73 -1.31
C ASP A 82 -3.64 -21.68 -0.92
N GLY A 83 -2.42 -22.13 -0.60
CA GLY A 83 -1.30 -21.26 -0.22
C GLY A 83 -0.80 -20.33 -1.33
N SER A 84 -1.14 -20.60 -2.61
CA SER A 84 -0.75 -19.74 -3.73
C SER A 84 -1.46 -18.39 -3.72
N PHE A 85 -2.69 -18.36 -3.21
CA PHE A 85 -3.50 -17.15 -3.10
C PHE A 85 -2.95 -16.19 -2.04
N TYR A 86 -2.59 -16.72 -0.87
CA TYR A 86 -1.91 -15.94 0.17
C TYR A 86 -0.59 -15.36 -0.32
N ALA A 87 0.25 -16.17 -0.98
CA ALA A 87 1.53 -15.71 -1.53
C ALA A 87 1.36 -14.60 -2.59
N ALA A 88 0.33 -14.72 -3.44
CA ALA A 88 0.00 -13.68 -4.42
C ALA A 88 -0.46 -12.37 -3.76
N GLU A 89 -1.30 -12.45 -2.72
CA GLU A 89 -1.77 -11.27 -1.97
C GLU A 89 -0.60 -10.56 -1.28
N VAL A 90 0.25 -11.31 -0.56
CA VAL A 90 1.45 -10.78 0.12
C VAL A 90 2.40 -10.13 -0.89
N SER A 91 2.61 -10.75 -2.06
CA SER A 91 3.43 -10.17 -3.13
C SER A 91 2.83 -8.87 -3.67
N SER A 92 1.52 -8.82 -3.86
CA SER A 92 0.81 -7.61 -4.31
C SER A 92 0.92 -6.48 -3.28
N LEU A 93 0.61 -6.76 -2.01
CA LEU A 93 0.66 -5.77 -0.94
C LEU A 93 2.07 -5.24 -0.68
N ALA A 94 3.08 -6.12 -0.72
CA ALA A 94 4.49 -5.71 -0.64
C ALA A 94 4.89 -4.74 -1.75
N ARG A 95 4.43 -4.97 -2.98
CA ARG A 95 4.64 -4.07 -4.11
C ARG A 95 3.88 -2.75 -3.92
N ASN A 96 2.67 -2.79 -3.39
CA ASN A 96 1.87 -1.59 -3.16
C ASN A 96 2.48 -0.71 -2.07
N GLN A 97 3.01 -1.32 -1.01
CA GLN A 97 3.75 -0.62 0.03
C GLN A 97 4.99 0.12 -0.53
N LEU A 98 5.68 -0.49 -1.51
CA LEU A 98 6.81 0.15 -2.20
C LEU A 98 6.40 1.31 -3.11
N LEU A 99 5.13 1.37 -3.51
CA LEU A 99 4.55 2.42 -4.35
C LEU A 99 3.71 3.40 -3.55
N CYS A 100 3.62 3.25 -2.22
CA CYS A 100 2.76 4.04 -1.35
C CYS A 100 1.29 4.07 -1.88
N VAL A 101 0.79 2.90 -2.25
CA VAL A 101 -0.60 2.67 -2.69
C VAL A 101 -1.27 1.72 -1.71
N GLY A 102 -2.53 1.98 -1.38
CA GLY A 102 -3.29 1.10 -0.50
C GLY A 102 -3.10 1.38 1.00
N PRO A 103 -3.75 0.58 1.86
CA PRO A 103 -3.59 0.68 3.31
C PRO A 103 -2.17 0.33 3.76
N ASP A 104 -1.76 0.89 4.89
CA ASP A 104 -0.52 0.49 5.53
C ASP A 104 -0.60 -0.97 5.96
N ILE A 105 0.44 -1.75 5.69
CA ILE A 105 0.48 -3.12 6.20
C ILE A 105 1.17 -3.14 7.55
N TYR A 106 0.50 -3.76 8.53
CA TYR A 106 1.03 -3.95 9.86
C TYR A 106 1.76 -5.29 10.05
N GLU A 107 1.35 -6.32 9.31
CA GLU A 107 2.07 -7.59 9.28
C GLU A 107 1.76 -8.26 7.95
N LEU A 108 2.77 -8.40 7.08
CA LEU A 108 2.63 -9.00 5.75
C LEU A 108 2.71 -10.53 5.80
N VAL A 109 3.45 -11.08 6.75
CA VAL A 109 3.76 -12.51 6.80
C VAL A 109 3.62 -12.99 8.23
N GLY A 110 2.45 -13.54 8.57
CA GLY A 110 2.18 -14.11 9.88
C GLY A 110 1.30 -15.34 9.78
N THR A 111 1.55 -16.32 10.64
CA THR A 111 0.56 -17.37 10.93
C THR A 111 0.05 -17.21 12.34
N VAL A 112 -1.26 -17.16 12.49
CA VAL A 112 -1.91 -16.93 13.79
C VAL A 112 -2.67 -18.16 14.22
N MET A 113 -2.69 -18.39 15.53
CA MET A 113 -3.46 -19.46 16.13
C MET A 113 -4.89 -18.98 16.41
N VAL A 114 -5.85 -19.52 15.67
CA VAL A 114 -7.28 -19.24 15.83
C VAL A 114 -8.00 -20.56 16.06
N ASP A 115 -8.66 -20.70 17.22
CA ASP A 115 -9.42 -21.90 17.61
C ASP A 115 -8.64 -23.22 17.42
N GLY A 116 -7.34 -23.20 17.75
CA GLY A 116 -6.47 -24.38 17.63
C GLY A 116 -5.97 -24.69 16.21
N ARG A 117 -6.20 -23.80 15.24
CA ARG A 117 -5.68 -23.91 13.87
C ARG A 117 -4.69 -22.80 13.58
N SER A 118 -3.59 -23.14 12.90
CA SER A 118 -2.66 -22.15 12.36
C SER A 118 -3.19 -21.67 11.00
N LEU A 119 -3.43 -20.37 10.87
CA LEU A 119 -3.96 -19.75 9.65
C LEU A 119 -3.02 -18.64 9.19
N PRO A 120 -2.73 -18.50 7.88
CA PRO A 120 -2.06 -17.33 7.35
C PRO A 120 -2.91 -16.07 7.61
N CYS A 121 -2.26 -15.01 8.04
CA CYS A 121 -2.89 -13.74 8.39
C CYS A 121 -2.11 -12.59 7.78
N ILE A 122 -2.86 -11.59 7.32
CA ILE A 122 -2.32 -10.26 7.02
C ILE A 122 -3.00 -9.29 7.97
N LEU A 123 -2.22 -8.50 8.69
CA LEU A 123 -2.72 -7.37 9.45
C LEU A 123 -2.45 -6.11 8.67
N GLU A 124 -3.49 -5.33 8.40
CA GLU A 124 -3.39 -4.06 7.70
C GLU A 124 -4.14 -2.96 8.44
N GLU A 125 -3.80 -1.72 8.14
CA GLU A 125 -4.52 -0.54 8.55
C GLU A 125 -6.00 -0.69 8.17
N ASP A 126 -6.88 -0.42 9.12
CA ASP A 126 -8.28 -0.24 8.77
C ASP A 126 -8.39 1.00 7.86
N ALA A 127 -8.59 0.79 6.57
CA ALA A 127 -8.72 1.86 5.59
C ALA A 127 -10.01 2.69 5.77
N GLY A 128 -10.94 2.22 6.59
CA GLY A 128 -12.16 2.94 6.96
C GLY A 128 -13.39 2.44 6.24
N VAL A 129 -14.26 3.36 5.84
CA VAL A 129 -15.54 3.00 5.23
C VAL A 129 -15.42 3.04 3.71
N ASN A 130 -16.13 2.13 3.05
CA ASN A 130 -16.26 2.13 1.60
C ASN A 130 -16.83 3.49 1.11
N LEU A 131 -16.19 4.09 0.11
CA LEU A 131 -16.58 5.41 -0.40
C LEU A 131 -17.97 5.38 -1.03
N GLU A 132 -18.37 4.27 -1.67
CA GLU A 132 -19.74 4.09 -2.18
C GLU A 132 -20.78 4.23 -1.06
N ASP A 133 -20.53 3.59 0.09
CA ASP A 133 -21.39 3.67 1.27
C ASP A 133 -21.38 5.10 1.87
N ALA A 134 -20.22 5.76 1.91
CA ALA A 134 -20.12 7.14 2.40
C ALA A 134 -20.87 8.12 1.49
N LEU A 135 -20.75 7.97 0.16
CA LEU A 135 -21.36 8.85 -0.84
C LEU A 135 -22.87 8.65 -0.95
N PHE A 136 -23.32 7.41 -1.13
CA PHE A 136 -24.70 7.12 -1.52
C PHE A 136 -25.59 6.64 -0.38
N ARG A 137 -24.99 6.16 0.72
CA ARG A 137 -25.72 5.69 1.91
C ARG A 137 -25.44 6.53 3.15
N ASN A 138 -24.67 7.61 3.00
CA ASN A 138 -24.32 8.55 4.06
C ASN A 138 -23.67 7.83 5.27
N ALA A 139 -22.88 6.79 5.01
CA ALA A 139 -22.21 6.02 6.06
C ALA A 139 -21.21 6.90 6.84
N PRO A 140 -21.02 6.65 8.16
CA PRO A 140 -20.08 7.44 8.96
C PRO A 140 -18.64 7.05 8.63
N ILE A 141 -17.77 8.04 8.49
CA ILE A 141 -16.33 7.87 8.23
C ILE A 141 -15.60 7.84 9.56
N PRO A 142 -14.97 6.72 9.94
CA PRO A 142 -14.30 6.57 11.23
C PRO A 142 -13.11 7.52 11.35
N GLY A 143 -12.81 7.94 12.58
CA GLY A 143 -11.61 8.69 12.90
C GLY A 143 -10.39 7.78 13.13
N ALA A 144 -9.20 8.37 13.27
CA ALA A 144 -7.97 7.65 13.59
C ALA A 144 -8.01 6.97 14.97
N ALA A 145 -8.66 7.57 15.97
CA ALA A 145 -8.65 7.10 17.37
C ALA A 145 -10.01 6.65 17.93
N LYS A 146 -11.11 6.83 17.19
CA LYS A 146 -12.47 6.53 17.66
C LYS A 146 -13.33 5.90 16.57
N ALA A 147 -14.19 4.96 16.99
CA ALA A 147 -15.19 4.32 16.14
C ALA A 147 -16.36 5.26 15.77
N ASP A 148 -16.59 6.34 16.54
CA ASP A 148 -17.60 7.35 16.23
C ASP A 148 -17.17 8.16 15.00
N GLY A 149 -17.68 7.76 13.83
CA GLY A 149 -17.34 8.38 12.56
C GLY A 149 -18.19 9.62 12.24
N ALA A 150 -17.55 10.63 11.65
CA ALA A 150 -18.22 11.79 11.09
C ALA A 150 -18.72 11.48 9.67
N ARG A 151 -19.87 12.00 9.26
CA ARG A 151 -20.34 11.85 7.89
C ARG A 151 -19.60 12.85 6.99
N LEU A 152 -19.61 12.60 5.69
CA LEU A 152 -19.25 13.64 4.74
C LEU A 152 -20.19 14.84 4.92
N SER A 153 -19.64 16.02 4.70
CA SER A 153 -20.39 17.26 4.75
C SER A 153 -21.51 17.25 3.69
N PRO A 154 -22.61 18.01 3.90
CA PRO A 154 -23.72 18.02 2.95
C PRO A 154 -23.27 18.43 1.54
N LEU A 155 -23.86 17.81 0.51
CA LEU A 155 -23.53 18.12 -0.88
C LEU A 155 -23.72 19.61 -1.18
N GLY A 156 -22.72 20.24 -1.78
CA GLY A 156 -22.72 21.66 -2.13
C GLY A 156 -22.19 22.62 -1.07
N THR A 157 -21.79 22.14 0.12
CA THR A 157 -21.11 23.01 1.10
C THR A 157 -19.62 23.19 0.79
N PRO A 158 -18.98 24.28 1.28
CA PRO A 158 -17.54 24.47 1.12
C PRO A 158 -16.70 23.34 1.73
N GLU A 159 -17.12 22.82 2.88
CA GLU A 159 -16.44 21.70 3.55
C GLU A 159 -16.50 20.44 2.69
N ARG A 160 -17.65 20.18 2.07
CA ARG A 160 -17.82 19.04 1.17
C ARG A 160 -16.96 19.17 -0.08
N ALA A 161 -16.79 20.38 -0.61
CA ALA A 161 -15.90 20.61 -1.75
C ALA A 161 -14.44 20.33 -1.39
N ILE A 162 -14.00 20.66 -0.16
CA ILE A 162 -12.65 20.32 0.33
C ILE A 162 -12.50 18.80 0.51
N GLU A 163 -13.50 18.13 1.09
CA GLU A 163 -13.49 16.66 1.23
C GLU A 163 -13.41 15.96 -0.14
N ASN A 164 -14.24 16.37 -1.10
CA ASN A 164 -14.21 15.85 -2.46
C ASN A 164 -12.83 16.01 -3.09
N LYS A 165 -12.26 17.22 -2.98
CA LYS A 165 -10.95 17.54 -3.54
C LYS A 165 -9.85 16.71 -2.90
N LYS A 166 -9.88 16.52 -1.58
CA LYS A 166 -8.91 15.68 -0.87
C LYS A 166 -9.02 14.21 -1.26
N ILE A 167 -10.23 13.65 -1.29
CA ILE A 167 -10.47 12.28 -1.75
C ILE A 167 -9.94 12.09 -3.17
N PHE A 168 -10.26 13.04 -4.06
CA PHE A 168 -9.81 12.97 -5.44
C PHE A 168 -8.29 13.10 -5.57
N TYR A 169 -7.67 14.02 -4.81
CA TYR A 169 -6.21 14.18 -4.75
C TYR A 169 -5.52 12.88 -4.35
N ASP A 170 -5.97 12.21 -3.28
CA ASP A 170 -5.32 10.99 -2.79
C ASP A 170 -5.37 9.85 -3.80
N ILE A 171 -6.52 9.71 -4.50
CA ILE A 171 -6.67 8.68 -5.53
C ILE A 171 -5.87 9.04 -6.77
N LEU A 172 -5.88 10.30 -7.19
CA LEU A 172 -5.10 10.77 -8.34
C LEU A 172 -3.60 10.57 -8.10
N ASP A 173 -3.13 10.84 -6.88
CA ASP A 173 -1.75 10.67 -6.44
C ASP A 173 -1.30 9.20 -6.40
N GLN A 174 -2.16 8.28 -5.94
CA GLN A 174 -1.88 6.84 -6.03
C GLN A 174 -1.85 6.35 -7.47
N VAL A 175 -2.79 6.79 -8.32
CA VAL A 175 -2.87 6.37 -9.72
C VAL A 175 -1.69 6.91 -10.53
N GLU A 176 -1.25 8.15 -10.27
CA GLU A 176 -0.06 8.73 -10.89
C GLU A 176 1.21 7.91 -10.57
N ARG A 177 1.38 7.47 -9.31
CA ARG A 177 2.47 6.57 -8.92
C ARG A 177 2.43 5.22 -9.64
N LEU A 178 1.25 4.65 -9.85
CA LEU A 178 1.12 3.44 -10.66
C LEU A 178 1.51 3.71 -12.11
N HIS A 179 0.99 4.78 -12.71
CA HIS A 179 1.20 5.10 -14.13
C HIS A 179 2.67 5.41 -14.46
N THR A 180 3.40 6.06 -13.54
CA THR A 180 4.86 6.32 -13.69
C THR A 180 5.69 5.03 -13.72
N HIS A 181 5.18 3.95 -13.13
CA HIS A 181 5.81 2.63 -13.14
C HIS A 181 5.23 1.70 -14.23
N GLY A 182 4.39 2.22 -15.13
CA GLY A 182 3.75 1.43 -16.19
C GLY A 182 2.69 0.45 -15.67
N LEU A 183 2.17 0.70 -14.47
CA LEU A 183 1.11 -0.07 -13.83
C LEU A 183 -0.21 0.69 -13.90
N TYR A 184 -1.31 -0.05 -13.98
CA TYR A 184 -2.66 0.48 -14.06
C TYR A 184 -3.57 -0.26 -13.09
N HIS A 185 -4.53 0.44 -12.51
CA HIS A 185 -5.46 -0.12 -11.52
C HIS A 185 -6.76 -0.54 -12.21
N ARG A 186 -6.99 -1.86 -12.33
CA ARG A 186 -8.09 -2.42 -13.13
C ARG A 186 -9.49 -1.93 -12.73
N ASP A 187 -9.66 -1.44 -11.50
CA ASP A 187 -10.99 -1.17 -10.95
C ASP A 187 -11.08 0.06 -10.01
N ILE A 188 -10.68 1.25 -10.49
CA ILE A 188 -10.78 2.52 -9.74
C ILE A 188 -12.25 2.97 -9.63
N ARG A 189 -12.97 2.56 -8.59
CA ARG A 189 -14.37 2.99 -8.37
C ARG A 189 -14.62 3.31 -6.91
N ALA A 190 -15.70 4.03 -6.62
CA ALA A 190 -16.09 4.33 -5.24
C ALA A 190 -16.21 3.05 -4.38
N ALA A 191 -16.62 1.93 -4.97
CA ALA A 191 -16.70 0.63 -4.29
C ALA A 191 -15.33 0.01 -3.93
N ASN A 192 -14.23 0.44 -4.56
CA ASN A 192 -12.86 -0.02 -4.27
C ASN A 192 -11.99 1.11 -3.72
N ILE A 193 -12.64 2.10 -3.10
CA ILE A 193 -11.97 3.17 -2.37
C ILE A 193 -12.49 3.14 -0.94
N CYS A 194 -11.58 3.14 0.02
CA CYS A 194 -11.91 3.32 1.42
C CYS A 194 -11.51 4.72 1.88
N VAL A 195 -12.30 5.29 2.78
CA VAL A 195 -12.03 6.59 3.38
C VAL A 195 -12.00 6.51 4.90
N ARG A 196 -11.02 7.21 5.49
CA ARG A 196 -10.85 7.40 6.94
C ARG A 196 -10.49 8.84 7.24
N ARG A 197 -10.78 9.33 8.44
CA ARG A 197 -10.41 10.68 8.87
C ARG A 197 -9.30 10.66 9.92
N PHE A 198 -8.23 11.43 9.73
CA PHE A 198 -7.05 11.48 10.60
C PHE A 198 -6.97 12.73 11.47
N GLY A 199 -7.88 13.69 11.28
CA GLY A 199 -7.96 14.93 12.03
C GLY A 199 -9.36 15.56 12.00
N GLN A 200 -9.47 16.84 12.35
CA GLN A 200 -10.76 17.54 12.46
C GLN A 200 -11.12 18.38 11.24
N LEU A 201 -10.13 18.70 10.41
CA LEU A 201 -10.33 19.54 9.23
C LEU A 201 -10.96 18.71 8.09
N PRO A 202 -11.71 19.35 7.17
CA PRO A 202 -12.28 18.67 6.02
C PRO A 202 -11.23 17.90 5.19
N GLN A 203 -10.04 18.48 4.99
CA GLN A 203 -8.91 17.89 4.28
C GLN A 203 -8.15 16.80 5.06
N ASP A 204 -8.52 16.52 6.31
CA ASP A 204 -7.90 15.41 7.07
C ASP A 204 -8.54 14.05 6.73
N ILE A 205 -9.45 14.01 5.74
CA ILE A 205 -9.90 12.77 5.14
C ILE A 205 -8.78 12.18 4.28
N HIS A 206 -8.58 10.87 4.36
CA HIS A 206 -7.67 10.15 3.51
C HIS A 206 -8.45 9.09 2.74
N ALA A 207 -8.24 9.04 1.43
CA ALA A 207 -8.80 8.02 0.55
C ALA A 207 -7.72 7.08 0.04
N THR A 208 -7.96 5.78 0.11
CA THR A 208 -7.01 4.78 -0.38
C THR A 208 -7.68 3.78 -1.28
N LEU A 209 -6.96 3.35 -2.32
CA LEU A 209 -7.40 2.26 -3.18
C LEU A 209 -7.36 0.96 -2.37
N ILE A 210 -8.31 0.07 -2.65
CA ILE A 210 -8.32 -1.30 -2.13
C ILE A 210 -8.51 -2.26 -3.32
N ASP A 211 -8.32 -3.56 -3.08
CA ASP A 211 -8.47 -4.61 -4.11
C ASP A 211 -7.55 -4.42 -5.34
N HIS A 212 -6.26 -4.67 -5.09
CA HIS A 212 -5.15 -4.17 -5.89
C HIS A 212 -4.76 -5.07 -7.06
N GLU A 213 -5.71 -5.38 -7.95
CA GLU A 213 -5.40 -6.06 -9.20
C GLU A 213 -4.67 -5.11 -10.17
N LEU A 214 -3.34 -5.06 -10.07
CA LEU A 214 -2.49 -4.25 -10.93
C LEU A 214 -2.19 -4.96 -12.26
N VAL A 215 -2.27 -4.22 -13.37
CA VAL A 215 -1.91 -4.70 -14.70
C VAL A 215 -0.87 -3.81 -15.34
N THR A 216 -0.06 -4.40 -16.22
CA THR A 216 0.80 -3.65 -17.12
C THR A 216 0.00 -3.19 -18.35
N ASP A 217 0.61 -2.34 -19.18
CA ASP A 217 0.00 -1.84 -20.41
C ASP A 217 -0.37 -3.02 -21.32
N TYR A 218 -1.65 -3.38 -21.32
CA TYR A 218 -2.16 -4.54 -22.05
C TYR A 218 -3.36 -4.11 -22.88
N THR A 219 -3.34 -4.45 -24.17
CA THR A 219 -4.40 -4.13 -25.14
C THR A 219 -5.60 -5.09 -25.06
N GLY A 220 -5.93 -5.57 -23.86
CA GLY A 220 -6.86 -6.67 -23.63
C GLY A 220 -8.14 -6.34 -22.84
N SER A 221 -9.08 -7.30 -22.92
CA SER A 221 -10.50 -7.20 -22.56
C SER A 221 -10.89 -7.67 -21.16
N ASP A 222 -9.93 -7.97 -20.27
CA ASP A 222 -10.24 -8.54 -18.95
C ASP A 222 -10.76 -7.46 -17.98
N ILE A 223 -12.02 -7.09 -18.19
CA ILE A 223 -12.81 -6.25 -17.31
C ILE A 223 -13.30 -7.17 -16.18
N PRO A 224 -12.99 -6.87 -14.91
CA PRO A 224 -13.68 -7.53 -13.80
C PRO A 224 -15.19 -7.38 -13.99
N ALA A 225 -15.98 -8.44 -13.84
CA ALA A 225 -17.43 -8.38 -14.06
C ALA A 225 -18.10 -7.25 -13.23
N SER A 226 -17.51 -6.93 -12.08
CA SER A 226 -17.89 -5.82 -11.21
C SER A 226 -17.79 -4.45 -11.91
N ALA A 227 -16.81 -4.24 -12.80
CA ALA A 227 -16.49 -2.97 -13.45
C ALA A 227 -17.17 -2.76 -14.82
N GLU A 228 -17.87 -3.77 -15.34
CA GLU A 228 -18.49 -3.75 -16.67
C GLU A 228 -19.45 -2.57 -16.84
N ARG A 229 -20.15 -2.17 -15.78
CA ARG A 229 -21.08 -1.02 -15.79
C ARG A 229 -20.38 0.30 -16.09
N TYR A 230 -19.27 0.60 -15.42
CA TYR A 230 -18.52 1.84 -15.65
C TYR A 230 -17.94 1.85 -17.06
N SER A 231 -17.33 0.73 -17.47
CA SER A 231 -16.79 0.58 -18.82
C SER A 231 -17.89 0.80 -19.88
N ARG A 232 -19.06 0.20 -19.70
CA ARG A 232 -20.17 0.37 -20.64
C ARG A 232 -20.68 1.80 -20.69
N SER A 233 -20.88 2.44 -19.53
CA SER A 233 -21.36 3.82 -19.46
C SER A 233 -20.41 4.79 -20.17
N LEU A 234 -19.11 4.70 -19.88
CA LEU A 234 -18.09 5.62 -20.41
C LEU A 234 -17.73 5.36 -21.88
N PHE A 235 -17.62 4.10 -22.29
CA PHE A 235 -17.06 3.75 -23.61
C PHE A 235 -18.12 3.32 -24.65
N SER A 236 -19.40 3.30 -24.27
CA SER A 236 -20.53 3.00 -25.17
C SER A 236 -21.70 3.96 -24.97
N ASP A 237 -22.30 3.98 -23.78
CA ASP A 237 -23.66 4.51 -23.63
C ASP A 237 -23.69 6.04 -23.66
N ILE A 238 -22.79 6.72 -22.92
CA ILE A 238 -22.66 8.19 -22.94
C ILE A 238 -22.23 8.72 -24.32
N PRO A 239 -21.20 8.16 -25.00
CA PRO A 239 -20.88 8.52 -26.38
C PRO A 239 -22.09 8.44 -27.32
N ARG A 240 -22.84 7.33 -27.29
CA ARG A 240 -23.97 7.10 -28.19
C ARG A 240 -25.16 8.02 -27.93
N LEU A 241 -25.38 8.40 -26.68
CA LEU A 241 -26.43 9.37 -26.30
C LEU A 241 -26.17 10.75 -26.92
N ARG A 242 -24.90 11.17 -27.01
CA ARG A 242 -24.51 12.48 -27.55
C ARG A 242 -24.22 12.45 -29.06
N TYR A 243 -23.65 11.34 -29.53
CA TYR A 243 -23.15 11.14 -30.89
C TYR A 243 -23.70 9.80 -31.42
N PRO A 244 -24.84 9.80 -32.14
CA PRO A 244 -25.52 8.58 -32.57
C PRO A 244 -24.65 7.61 -33.39
N ASP A 245 -23.67 8.15 -34.13
CA ASP A 245 -22.74 7.38 -34.95
C ASP A 245 -21.46 6.97 -34.19
N ALA A 246 -21.37 7.22 -32.88
CA ALA A 246 -20.22 6.85 -32.07
C ALA A 246 -19.98 5.33 -32.11
N ARG A 247 -18.75 4.96 -32.47
CA ARG A 247 -18.31 3.57 -32.43
C ARG A 247 -18.01 3.16 -31.00
N VAL A 248 -18.37 1.93 -30.63
CA VAL A 248 -17.98 1.35 -29.34
C VAL A 248 -16.46 1.28 -29.29
N THR A 249 -15.88 1.92 -28.28
CA THR A 249 -14.44 1.89 -28.05
C THR A 249 -14.11 0.68 -27.18
N ARG A 250 -13.10 -0.11 -27.56
CA ARG A 250 -12.48 -1.07 -26.65
C ARG A 250 -11.36 -0.34 -25.91
N PRO A 251 -11.54 0.05 -24.64
CA PRO A 251 -10.56 0.89 -23.95
C PRO A 251 -9.29 0.09 -23.60
N THR A 252 -8.14 0.76 -23.65
CA THR A 252 -6.89 0.27 -23.03
C THR A 252 -6.98 0.37 -21.50
N SER A 253 -6.03 -0.22 -20.77
CA SER A 253 -5.94 -0.06 -19.30
C SER A 253 -5.85 1.41 -18.90
N LEU A 254 -4.98 2.19 -19.56
CA LEU A 254 -4.87 3.63 -19.31
C LEU A 254 -6.20 4.38 -19.57
N MET A 255 -6.90 4.05 -20.67
CA MET A 255 -8.20 4.68 -20.96
C MET A 255 -9.24 4.37 -19.88
N ARG A 256 -9.25 3.13 -19.36
CA ARG A 256 -10.14 2.74 -18.27
C ARG A 256 -9.83 3.53 -17.00
N ASP A 257 -8.58 3.52 -16.53
CA ASP A 257 -8.18 4.22 -15.31
C ASP A 257 -8.58 5.70 -15.37
N VAL A 258 -8.24 6.38 -16.47
CA VAL A 258 -8.50 7.82 -16.63
C VAL A 258 -10.00 8.10 -16.78
N GLY A 259 -10.74 7.26 -17.48
CA GLY A 259 -12.20 7.38 -17.56
C GLY A 259 -12.88 7.13 -16.21
N TYR A 260 -12.35 6.22 -15.42
CA TYR A 260 -12.88 5.88 -14.10
C TYR A 260 -12.57 6.98 -13.08
N LEU A 261 -11.42 7.65 -13.18
CA LEU A 261 -11.13 8.88 -12.44
C LEU A 261 -12.15 9.99 -12.78
N ALA A 262 -12.51 10.15 -14.05
CA ALA A 262 -13.55 11.11 -14.45
C ALA A 262 -14.93 10.75 -13.86
N ALA A 263 -15.25 9.45 -13.82
CA ALA A 263 -16.46 8.97 -13.16
C ALA A 263 -16.44 9.22 -11.64
N LEU A 264 -15.32 8.95 -10.98
CA LEU A 264 -15.14 9.22 -9.55
C LEU A 264 -15.30 10.72 -9.24
N HIS A 265 -14.67 11.59 -10.04
CA HIS A 265 -14.82 13.03 -9.90
C HIS A 265 -16.29 13.46 -10.00
N PHE A 266 -17.02 12.94 -10.99
CA PHE A 266 -18.47 13.19 -11.12
C PHE A 266 -19.25 12.69 -9.89
N GLU A 267 -18.96 11.49 -9.41
CA GLU A 267 -19.63 10.87 -8.26
C GLU A 267 -19.41 11.66 -6.97
N LEU A 268 -18.20 12.19 -6.75
CA LEU A 268 -17.86 13.06 -5.64
C LEU A 268 -18.67 14.36 -5.69
N GLU A 269 -18.69 15.02 -6.85
CA GLU A 269 -19.33 16.33 -7.05
C GLU A 269 -20.85 16.27 -7.06
N ARG A 270 -21.43 15.20 -7.61
CA ARG A 270 -22.87 15.08 -7.82
C ARG A 270 -23.57 14.17 -6.82
N GLY A 271 -22.83 13.35 -6.08
CA GLY A 271 -23.41 12.32 -5.21
C GLY A 271 -24.32 11.36 -5.98
N ALA A 272 -24.04 11.13 -7.27
CA ALA A 272 -24.85 10.32 -8.18
C ALA A 272 -23.97 9.36 -8.98
N SER A 273 -24.46 8.15 -9.23
CA SER A 273 -23.76 7.15 -10.05
C SER A 273 -23.53 7.63 -11.48
N ILE A 274 -22.41 7.19 -12.07
CA ILE A 274 -21.97 7.50 -13.45
C ILE A 274 -23.03 7.31 -14.53
N GLU A 275 -24.00 6.41 -14.35
CA GLU A 275 -25.09 6.14 -15.29
C GLU A 275 -26.00 7.37 -15.52
N ARG A 276 -25.94 8.36 -14.63
CA ARG A 276 -26.68 9.63 -14.73
C ARG A 276 -25.87 10.77 -15.35
N ALA A 277 -24.59 10.55 -15.63
CA ALA A 277 -23.71 11.59 -16.15
C ALA A 277 -24.00 11.89 -17.62
N SER A 278 -23.84 13.17 -17.99
CA SER A 278 -23.73 13.57 -19.39
C SER A 278 -22.25 13.74 -19.80
N ALA A 279 -22.01 13.73 -21.12
CA ALA A 279 -20.67 13.90 -21.68
C ALA A 279 -19.96 15.20 -21.21
N ALA A 280 -20.71 16.26 -20.96
CA ALA A 280 -20.17 17.56 -20.52
C ALA A 280 -19.79 17.59 -19.03
N GLU A 281 -20.27 16.63 -18.24
CA GLU A 281 -20.02 16.57 -16.79
C GLU A 281 -18.84 15.67 -16.43
N LEU A 282 -18.27 14.98 -17.42
CA LEU A 282 -17.09 14.11 -17.28
C LEU A 282 -15.77 14.83 -17.62
N THR A 283 -15.83 16.15 -17.80
CA THR A 283 -14.65 16.99 -17.99
C THR A 283 -14.41 17.81 -16.72
N PHE A 284 -13.18 17.76 -16.20
CA PHE A 284 -12.79 18.56 -15.03
C PHE A 284 -11.45 19.27 -15.25
N GLY A 285 -11.32 20.46 -14.67
CA GLY A 285 -10.16 21.34 -14.84
C GLY A 285 -10.08 22.01 -16.21
N ALA A 286 -9.12 22.92 -16.35
CA ALA A 286 -8.86 23.60 -17.63
C ALA A 286 -8.23 22.66 -18.69
N ARG A 287 -7.67 21.52 -18.25
CA ARG A 287 -6.97 20.53 -19.08
C ARG A 287 -7.50 19.13 -18.77
N PRO A 288 -8.67 18.75 -19.31
CA PRO A 288 -9.36 17.53 -18.93
C PRO A 288 -8.50 16.30 -19.16
N LEU A 289 -8.44 15.42 -18.16
CA LEU A 289 -7.81 14.10 -18.29
C LEU A 289 -8.62 13.18 -19.20
N PHE A 290 -9.94 13.35 -19.25
CA PHE A 290 -10.88 12.58 -20.04
C PHE A 290 -11.90 13.50 -20.73
N GLN A 291 -12.16 13.27 -22.00
CA GLN A 291 -13.23 13.94 -22.75
C GLN A 291 -13.66 13.12 -23.97
N TYR A 292 -14.77 13.52 -24.59
CA TYR A 292 -15.19 12.99 -25.88
C TYR A 292 -14.90 14.00 -26.98
N GLY A 293 -14.30 13.53 -28.07
CA GLY A 293 -14.10 14.33 -29.27
C GLY A 293 -15.38 14.50 -30.10
N ALA A 294 -15.24 15.06 -31.30
CA ALA A 294 -16.36 15.55 -32.10
C ALA A 294 -17.30 14.45 -32.61
N HIS A 295 -16.84 13.19 -32.62
CA HIS A 295 -17.58 12.02 -33.09
C HIS A 295 -17.78 10.98 -31.98
N GLY A 296 -17.61 11.38 -30.71
CA GLY A 296 -17.72 10.49 -29.56
C GLY A 296 -16.51 9.60 -29.31
N GLU A 297 -15.40 9.83 -30.01
CA GLU A 297 -14.12 9.20 -29.71
C GLU A 297 -13.64 9.63 -28.33
N VAL A 298 -13.14 8.67 -27.55
CA VAL A 298 -12.57 8.97 -26.24
C VAL A 298 -11.18 9.55 -26.41
N VAL A 299 -10.96 10.73 -25.82
CA VAL A 299 -9.69 11.41 -25.78
C VAL A 299 -9.24 11.48 -24.34
N ILE A 300 -8.03 10.98 -24.07
CA ILE A 300 -7.41 10.97 -22.75
C ILE A 300 -6.06 11.67 -22.76
N ARG A 301 -5.68 12.17 -21.59
CA ARG A 301 -4.33 12.66 -21.29
C ARG A 301 -3.77 11.90 -20.09
N ARG A 302 -2.45 11.67 -20.07
CA ARG A 302 -1.76 11.18 -18.87
C ARG A 302 -1.82 12.24 -17.76
N ILE A 303 -1.90 11.75 -16.53
CA ILE A 303 -1.80 12.57 -15.33
C ILE A 303 -0.41 13.21 -15.31
N ASP A 304 -0.35 14.50 -15.02
CA ASP A 304 0.89 15.23 -14.81
C ASP A 304 0.89 15.79 -13.39
N ARG A 305 1.91 15.46 -12.60
CA ARG A 305 2.00 15.87 -11.21
C ARG A 305 1.98 17.39 -11.02
N ALA A 306 2.81 18.10 -11.77
CA ALA A 306 2.98 19.54 -11.61
C ALA A 306 1.72 20.31 -12.03
N GLU A 307 0.97 19.77 -13.00
CA GLU A 307 -0.20 20.43 -13.56
C GLU A 307 -1.52 19.99 -12.92
N ASP A 308 -1.60 18.75 -12.43
CA ASP A 308 -2.85 18.14 -11.93
C ASP A 308 -2.85 17.92 -10.41
N LEU A 309 -1.72 17.58 -9.78
CA LEU A 309 -1.66 17.25 -8.34
C LEU A 309 -1.18 18.43 -7.50
N ASP A 310 -0.07 19.07 -7.88
CA ASP A 310 0.54 20.14 -7.09
C ASP A 310 -0.43 21.33 -6.85
N PRO A 311 -1.25 21.76 -7.83
CA PRO A 311 -2.28 22.79 -7.58
C PRO A 311 -3.35 22.33 -6.59
N LEU A 312 -3.78 21.07 -6.67
CA LEU A 312 -4.75 20.51 -5.72
C LEU A 312 -4.15 20.47 -4.30
N ALA A 313 -2.88 20.06 -4.17
CA ALA A 313 -2.17 20.04 -2.90
C ALA A 313 -2.08 21.45 -2.27
N GLN A 314 -1.76 22.46 -3.09
CA GLN A 314 -1.72 23.86 -2.65
C GLN A 314 -3.10 24.36 -2.21
N GLU A 315 -4.15 24.05 -2.98
CA GLU A 315 -5.53 24.43 -2.62
C GLU A 315 -6.05 23.73 -1.36
N LEU A 316 -5.51 22.56 -1.04
CA LEU A 316 -5.82 21.79 0.17
C LEU A 316 -4.95 22.19 1.37
N ASP A 317 -4.03 23.15 1.20
CA ASP A 317 -3.04 23.55 2.21
C ASP A 317 -2.21 22.36 2.71
N LEU A 318 -1.92 21.39 1.82
CA LEU A 318 -1.03 20.28 2.16
C LEU A 318 0.39 20.81 2.27
N THR A 319 1.10 20.38 3.31
CA THR A 319 2.44 20.88 3.59
C THR A 319 3.41 20.26 2.58
N PRO A 320 4.10 21.05 1.74
CA PRO A 320 5.17 20.52 0.91
C PRO A 320 6.19 19.84 1.81
N LEU A 321 6.67 18.66 1.40
CA LEU A 321 7.73 17.96 2.10
C LEU A 321 9.02 18.80 1.97
N ASP A 322 9.25 19.69 2.93
CA ASP A 322 10.39 20.56 2.92
C ASP A 322 11.64 19.81 3.39
N ALA A 323 12.43 19.39 2.41
CA ALA A 323 13.72 18.75 2.64
C ALA A 323 14.66 19.60 3.53
N SER A 324 14.46 20.91 3.66
CA SER A 324 15.30 21.76 4.51
C SER A 324 14.91 21.78 5.99
N HIS A 325 13.66 21.44 6.33
CA HIS A 325 13.19 21.38 7.73
C HIS A 325 13.40 20.01 8.39
N PHE A 326 13.63 18.97 7.60
CA PHE A 326 14.14 17.70 8.11
C PHE A 326 15.64 17.85 8.36
N PHE A 327 16.02 17.89 9.64
CA PHE A 327 17.43 17.98 10.03
C PHE A 327 18.23 16.70 9.70
N ASP A 328 17.57 15.64 9.24
CA ASP A 328 18.18 14.37 8.87
C ASP A 328 17.84 13.99 7.41
N ILE A 329 18.87 13.90 6.57
CA ILE A 329 18.77 13.56 5.15
C ILE A 329 18.13 12.18 4.89
N ARG A 330 18.17 11.29 5.87
CA ARG A 330 17.63 9.93 5.78
C ARG A 330 16.15 9.90 6.13
N LEU A 331 15.69 10.78 7.01
CA LEU A 331 14.26 10.98 7.24
C LEU A 331 13.61 11.62 6.01
N ILE A 332 14.32 12.50 5.29
CA ILE A 332 13.88 13.02 3.99
C ILE A 332 13.73 11.90 2.98
N ALA A 333 14.75 11.04 2.85
CA ALA A 333 14.71 9.91 1.92
C ALA A 333 13.58 8.93 2.28
N TYR A 334 13.47 8.57 3.57
CA TYR A 334 12.40 7.71 4.07
C TYR A 334 11.00 8.29 3.83
N ALA A 335 10.81 9.59 4.11
CA ALA A 335 9.54 10.26 3.87
C ALA A 335 9.19 10.25 2.37
N ARG A 336 10.17 10.51 1.49
CA ARG A 336 9.98 10.47 0.03
C ARG A 336 9.71 9.06 -0.49
N GLU A 337 10.36 8.05 0.08
CA GLU A 337 10.27 6.66 -0.38
C GLU A 337 9.05 5.91 0.15
N ARG A 338 8.59 6.23 1.37
CA ARG A 338 7.52 5.48 2.04
C ARG A 338 6.29 6.28 2.43
N VAL A 339 6.33 7.61 2.47
CA VAL A 339 5.35 8.36 3.31
C VAL A 339 4.73 9.60 2.68
N ALA A 340 5.31 10.24 1.67
CA ALA A 340 4.78 11.51 1.17
C ALA A 340 3.99 11.31 -0.13
N PRO A 341 2.64 11.37 -0.10
CA PRO A 341 1.78 11.57 -1.25
C PRO A 341 2.32 12.69 -2.13
N GLY A 342 3.08 12.31 -3.14
CA GLY A 342 3.54 13.28 -4.10
C GLY A 342 4.56 14.31 -3.65
N GLY A 343 5.27 14.04 -2.55
CA GLY A 343 6.14 15.02 -1.93
C GLY A 343 5.38 16.08 -1.11
N TYR A 344 4.12 15.83 -0.76
CA TYR A 344 3.35 16.62 0.20
C TYR A 344 2.96 15.74 1.40
N LEU A 345 2.80 16.37 2.57
CA LEU A 345 2.36 15.74 3.80
C LEU A 345 0.90 16.08 4.08
N ASP A 346 0.13 15.03 4.36
CA ASP A 346 -1.20 15.12 4.95
C ASP A 346 -1.19 14.57 6.40
N ALA A 347 -2.36 14.61 7.06
CA ALA A 347 -2.49 14.15 8.44
C ALA A 347 -2.12 12.66 8.62
N ARG A 348 -2.33 11.82 7.61
CA ARG A 348 -1.94 10.40 7.64
C ARG A 348 -0.42 10.26 7.55
N ALA A 349 0.22 10.97 6.61
CA ALA A 349 1.67 10.99 6.44
C ALA A 349 2.40 11.50 7.71
N ASP A 350 1.88 12.54 8.37
CA ASP A 350 2.44 13.04 9.64
C ASP A 350 2.38 11.96 10.74
N ALA A 351 1.24 11.29 10.89
CA ALA A 351 1.09 10.19 11.85
C ALA A 351 2.07 9.04 11.57
N MET A 352 2.29 8.70 10.29
CA MET A 352 3.24 7.66 9.88
C MET A 352 4.70 8.05 10.16
N LEU A 353 5.09 9.30 9.87
CA LEU A 353 6.44 9.78 10.17
C LEU A 353 6.75 9.71 11.66
N ARG A 354 5.80 10.11 12.51
CA ARG A 354 5.95 10.01 13.98
C ARG A 354 6.18 8.56 14.45
N ARG A 355 5.57 7.57 13.79
CA ARG A 355 5.68 6.14 14.13
C ARG A 355 7.05 5.53 13.82
N ASN A 356 7.72 5.94 12.73
CA ASN A 356 8.89 5.23 12.18
C ASN A 356 10.23 5.97 12.28
N ALA A 357 10.25 7.21 12.81
CA ALA A 357 11.41 8.09 12.67
C ALA A 357 12.57 7.82 13.66
N SER A 358 12.37 7.16 14.80
CA SER A 358 13.38 7.12 15.88
C SER A 358 14.72 6.47 15.48
N PHE A 359 14.69 5.31 14.81
CA PHE A 359 15.91 4.65 14.33
C PHE A 359 16.59 5.44 13.20
N LEU A 360 15.82 5.86 12.20
CA LEU A 360 16.35 6.55 11.01
C LEU A 360 16.92 7.93 11.33
N LEU A 361 16.42 8.58 12.39
CA LEU A 361 16.90 9.87 12.89
C LEU A 361 18.21 9.79 13.68
N GLN A 362 18.47 8.66 14.35
CA GLN A 362 19.52 8.58 15.37
C GLN A 362 20.68 7.68 14.96
N ALA A 363 20.41 6.63 14.17
CA ALA A 363 21.42 5.67 13.74
C ALA A 363 22.34 6.30 12.67
N PRO A 364 23.68 6.20 12.75
CA PRO A 364 24.58 6.69 11.71
C PRO A 364 24.62 5.74 10.48
N ILE A 365 23.52 5.68 9.70
CA ILE A 365 23.30 4.73 8.59
C ILE A 365 24.50 4.53 7.65
N ASP A 366 25.11 5.59 7.13
CA ASP A 366 26.24 5.45 6.18
C ASP A 366 27.49 4.89 6.85
N GLU A 367 27.68 5.19 8.15
CA GLU A 367 28.73 4.57 8.96
C GLU A 367 28.42 3.09 9.18
N LEU A 368 27.18 2.75 9.57
CA LEU A 368 26.74 1.37 9.78
C LEU A 368 26.83 0.51 8.50
N ALA A 369 26.55 1.11 7.35
CA ALA A 369 26.72 0.48 6.05
C ALA A 369 28.19 0.06 5.83
N ARG A 370 29.13 0.91 6.27
CA ARG A 370 30.56 0.67 6.18
C ARG A 370 31.09 -0.27 7.26
N THR A 371 30.69 -0.08 8.52
CA THR A 371 31.28 -0.72 9.70
C THR A 371 30.64 -2.05 10.05
N ALA A 372 29.42 -2.30 9.59
CA ALA A 372 28.70 -3.53 9.89
C ALA A 372 28.23 -4.27 8.63
N SER A 373 27.47 -3.64 7.75
CA SER A 373 26.94 -4.30 6.53
C SER A 373 28.07 -4.77 5.60
N TYR A 374 28.91 -3.85 5.11
CA TYR A 374 30.01 -4.21 4.21
C TYR A 374 31.09 -5.06 4.88
N GLN A 375 31.35 -4.85 6.18
CA GLN A 375 32.28 -5.71 6.91
C GLN A 375 31.78 -7.15 7.00
N ALA A 376 30.47 -7.39 7.18
CA ALA A 376 29.89 -8.73 7.15
C ALA A 376 30.18 -9.44 5.83
N TRP A 377 30.03 -8.72 4.72
CA TRP A 377 30.31 -9.25 3.40
C TRP A 377 31.80 -9.57 3.20
N LEU A 378 32.71 -8.72 3.70
CA LEU A 378 34.15 -8.99 3.67
C LEU A 378 34.53 -10.20 4.53
N GLU A 379 33.93 -10.33 5.72
CA GLU A 379 34.10 -11.49 6.60
C GLU A 379 33.67 -12.77 5.89
N GLU A 380 32.52 -12.74 5.22
CA GLU A 380 32.01 -13.87 4.45
C GLU A 380 32.91 -14.23 3.25
N CYS A 381 33.38 -13.22 2.51
CA CYS A 381 34.33 -13.45 1.42
C CYS A 381 35.60 -14.17 1.90
N ARG A 382 36.16 -13.75 3.06
CA ARG A 382 37.31 -14.45 3.67
C ARG A 382 36.96 -15.87 4.07
N ARG A 383 35.78 -16.11 4.64
CA ARG A 383 35.33 -17.42 5.10
C ARG A 383 35.27 -18.44 3.96
N ILE A 384 34.79 -18.03 2.78
CA ILE A 384 34.63 -18.90 1.61
C ILE A 384 35.83 -18.86 0.64
N GLY A 385 36.87 -18.10 0.97
CA GLY A 385 38.04 -17.92 0.10
C GLY A 385 37.75 -17.15 -1.20
N ARG A 386 36.69 -16.34 -1.23
CA ARG A 386 36.37 -15.43 -2.35
C ARG A 386 37.15 -14.14 -2.20
N THR A 387 37.72 -13.65 -3.30
CA THR A 387 38.31 -12.30 -3.35
C THR A 387 37.20 -11.27 -3.54
N PRO A 388 37.06 -10.27 -2.65
CA PRO A 388 36.17 -9.13 -2.84
C PRO A 388 36.45 -8.38 -4.15
N GLU A 389 35.41 -7.91 -4.84
CA GLU A 389 35.55 -7.05 -6.01
C GLU A 389 36.21 -5.69 -5.69
N TYR A 390 36.01 -5.19 -4.47
CA TYR A 390 36.53 -3.91 -3.99
C TYR A 390 37.23 -4.09 -2.65
N GLY A 391 38.40 -3.47 -2.47
CA GLY A 391 39.22 -3.64 -1.28
C GLY A 391 38.68 -2.88 -0.07
N SER A 392 37.88 -1.84 -0.30
CA SER A 392 37.25 -1.03 0.74
C SER A 392 35.85 -0.53 0.33
N PHE A 393 35.09 -0.05 1.32
CA PHE A 393 33.74 0.49 1.06
C PHE A 393 33.79 1.68 0.09
N ASP A 394 34.81 2.53 0.20
CA ASP A 394 34.95 3.77 -0.60
C ASP A 394 35.34 3.49 -2.06
N GLU A 395 35.91 2.33 -2.35
CA GLU A 395 36.28 1.94 -3.70
C GLU A 395 35.08 1.44 -4.53
N GLN A 396 33.96 1.15 -3.87
CA GLN A 396 32.73 0.72 -4.55
C GLN A 396 32.13 1.87 -5.39
N PRO A 397 31.50 1.57 -6.54
CA PRO A 397 30.62 2.51 -7.22
C PRO A 397 29.53 3.05 -6.30
N GLU A 398 29.10 4.29 -6.54
CA GLU A 398 28.09 4.97 -5.72
C GLU A 398 26.80 4.14 -5.55
N VAL A 399 26.35 3.49 -6.62
CA VAL A 399 25.15 2.63 -6.58
C VAL A 399 25.31 1.47 -5.59
N LEU A 400 26.51 0.90 -5.44
CA LEU A 400 26.74 -0.16 -4.48
C LEU A 400 26.88 0.37 -3.05
N ARG A 401 27.50 1.54 -2.86
CA ARG A 401 27.51 2.21 -1.54
C ARG A 401 26.09 2.53 -1.08
N GLN A 402 25.25 3.03 -1.98
CA GLN A 402 23.85 3.29 -1.73
C GLN A 402 23.08 2.01 -1.40
N SER A 403 23.31 0.91 -2.14
CA SER A 403 22.70 -0.41 -1.84
C SER A 403 23.02 -0.90 -0.42
N ASN A 404 24.26 -0.73 0.05
CA ASN A 404 24.65 -1.06 1.43
C ASN A 404 23.93 -0.17 2.45
N ALA A 405 23.77 1.12 2.17
CA ALA A 405 23.01 2.04 3.03
C ALA A 405 21.52 1.70 3.05
N ASP A 406 20.94 1.34 1.91
CA ASP A 406 19.53 0.95 1.78
C ASP A 406 19.23 -0.37 2.51
N GLN A 407 20.18 -1.30 2.55
CA GLN A 407 20.07 -2.49 3.39
C GLN A 407 19.90 -2.11 4.87
N VAL A 408 20.69 -1.14 5.37
CA VAL A 408 20.60 -0.65 6.75
C VAL A 408 19.28 0.11 6.98
N ARG A 409 18.87 0.97 6.04
CA ARG A 409 17.59 1.72 6.12
C ARG A 409 16.38 0.81 6.16
N ASP A 410 16.46 -0.36 5.55
CA ASP A 410 15.36 -1.32 5.46
C ASP A 410 15.22 -2.21 6.71
N ILE A 411 16.16 -2.15 7.65
CA ILE A 411 16.14 -2.94 8.89
C ILE A 411 14.81 -2.82 9.66
N PRO A 412 14.25 -1.61 9.91
CA PRO A 412 12.97 -1.51 10.60
C PRO A 412 11.85 -2.29 9.93
N ALA A 413 11.77 -2.30 8.59
CA ALA A 413 10.74 -3.06 7.87
C ALA A 413 10.96 -4.56 7.95
N LYS A 414 12.20 -5.03 7.94
CA LYS A 414 12.52 -6.45 8.10
C LYS A 414 12.20 -6.96 9.49
N LEU A 415 12.57 -6.20 10.52
CA LEU A 415 12.20 -6.53 11.90
C LEU A 415 10.69 -6.53 12.07
N TYR A 416 10.02 -5.55 11.49
CA TYR A 416 8.57 -5.47 11.51
C TYR A 416 7.87 -6.64 10.82
N ALA A 417 8.46 -7.18 9.75
CA ALA A 417 7.94 -8.39 9.12
C ALA A 417 8.05 -9.64 10.01
N LEU A 418 9.06 -9.69 10.90
CA LEU A 418 9.13 -10.66 12.01
C LEU A 418 8.31 -10.21 13.24
N GLY A 419 7.60 -9.08 13.13
CA GLY A 419 7.01 -8.23 14.18
C GLY A 419 7.87 -8.03 15.42
N TYR A 420 9.16 -7.90 15.21
CA TYR A 420 10.05 -7.34 16.19
C TYR A 420 10.04 -5.82 16.13
N ARG A 421 10.43 -5.23 17.25
CA ARG A 421 10.46 -3.77 17.42
C ARG A 421 11.87 -3.30 17.70
N LEU A 422 12.07 -2.00 17.51
CA LEU A 422 13.30 -1.31 17.85
C LEU A 422 13.11 -0.51 19.13
N GLU A 423 14.01 -0.72 20.08
CA GLU A 423 14.11 0.09 21.29
C GLU A 423 15.51 0.66 21.42
N ARG A 424 15.65 1.82 22.08
CA ARG A 424 16.99 2.31 22.41
C ARG A 424 17.57 1.45 23.52
N LEU A 425 18.87 1.17 23.44
CA LEU A 425 19.58 0.41 24.47
C LEU A 425 19.50 1.07 25.84
N ASP A 426 19.40 2.41 25.88
CA ASP A 426 19.40 3.21 27.11
C ASP A 426 18.03 3.28 27.81
N ASP A 427 16.94 2.86 27.15
CA ASP A 427 15.56 3.01 27.67
C ASP A 427 15.18 1.92 28.70
N GLY A 428 16.17 1.22 29.26
CA GLY A 428 16.01 0.23 30.33
C GLY A 428 16.14 -1.23 29.86
N ALA A 429 16.42 -2.13 30.80
CA ALA A 429 16.65 -3.55 30.55
C ALA A 429 15.31 -4.29 30.37
N SER A 430 14.80 -4.35 29.14
CA SER A 430 13.77 -5.32 28.77
C SER A 430 14.33 -6.74 28.82
N HIS A 431 13.57 -7.68 29.41
CA HIS A 431 13.90 -9.11 29.44
C HIS A 431 13.63 -9.83 28.10
N GLU A 432 13.14 -9.11 27.08
CA GLU A 432 12.71 -9.65 25.77
C GLU A 432 13.63 -9.24 24.60
N ARG A 433 14.86 -8.79 24.89
CA ARG A 433 15.84 -8.45 23.86
C ARG A 433 16.24 -9.67 23.05
N VAL A 434 16.18 -9.54 21.73
CA VAL A 434 16.64 -10.55 20.78
C VAL A 434 18.14 -10.37 20.59
N GLU A 435 18.91 -11.27 21.19
CA GLU A 435 20.38 -11.28 21.05
C GLU A 435 20.82 -11.98 19.76
N GLU A 436 20.03 -12.95 19.29
CA GLU A 436 20.21 -13.71 18.06
C GLU A 436 18.85 -14.12 17.48
N PHE A 437 18.74 -14.16 16.15
CA PHE A 437 17.55 -14.66 15.46
C PHE A 437 17.58 -16.19 15.35
N THR A 438 16.40 -16.81 15.34
CA THR A 438 16.29 -18.25 15.07
C THR A 438 16.68 -18.57 13.63
N PRO A 439 17.07 -19.82 13.31
CA PRO A 439 17.35 -20.22 11.93
C PRO A 439 16.19 -19.92 10.96
N GLU A 440 14.95 -20.08 11.42
CA GLU A 440 13.73 -19.80 10.66
C GLU A 440 13.58 -18.29 10.39
N GLU A 441 13.76 -17.45 11.43
CA GLU A 441 13.75 -15.99 11.29
C GLU A 441 14.87 -15.50 10.35
N ILE A 442 16.04 -16.15 10.37
CA ILE A 442 17.14 -15.84 9.45
C ILE A 442 16.74 -16.13 8.00
N GLU A 443 16.03 -17.22 7.71
CA GLU A 443 15.55 -17.51 6.35
C GLU A 443 14.50 -16.50 5.89
N GLU A 444 13.59 -16.08 6.78
CA GLU A 444 12.59 -15.05 6.48
C GLU A 444 13.24 -13.68 6.19
N LEU A 445 14.18 -13.27 7.03
CA LEU A 445 14.95 -12.04 6.83
C LEU A 445 15.81 -12.08 5.56
N ALA A 446 16.41 -13.24 5.26
CA ALA A 446 17.18 -13.45 4.05
C ALA A 446 16.30 -13.36 2.80
N PHE A 447 15.11 -13.99 2.83
CA PHE A 447 14.12 -13.86 1.76
C PHE A 447 13.73 -12.39 1.53
N LEU A 448 13.49 -11.63 2.60
CA LEU A 448 13.16 -10.20 2.50
C LEU A 448 14.31 -9.36 1.96
N GLU A 449 15.55 -9.66 2.34
CA GLU A 449 16.75 -9.01 1.80
C GLU A 449 16.92 -9.28 0.31
N HIS A 450 16.78 -10.54 -0.11
CA HIS A 450 16.83 -10.90 -1.53
C HIS A 450 15.76 -10.16 -2.33
N ARG A 451 14.54 -10.05 -1.78
CA ARG A 451 13.44 -9.31 -2.41
C ARG A 451 13.78 -7.82 -2.53
N ARG A 452 14.34 -7.20 -1.48
CA ARG A 452 14.80 -5.80 -1.50
C ARG A 452 15.85 -5.61 -2.59
N TRP A 453 16.86 -6.47 -2.64
CA TRP A 453 17.94 -6.41 -3.63
C TRP A 453 17.41 -6.60 -5.06
N CYS A 454 16.50 -7.55 -5.30
CA CYS A 454 15.88 -7.74 -6.61
C CYS A 454 15.13 -6.47 -7.06
N ASN A 455 14.34 -5.88 -6.17
CA ASN A 455 13.59 -4.66 -6.47
C ASN A 455 14.52 -3.49 -6.81
N GLU A 456 15.61 -3.31 -6.06
CA GLU A 456 16.64 -2.31 -6.34
C GLU A 456 17.23 -2.52 -7.76
N ARG A 457 17.63 -3.75 -8.08
CA ARG A 457 18.23 -4.09 -9.39
C ARG A 457 17.25 -3.86 -10.53
N LEU A 458 16.01 -4.30 -10.40
CA LEU A 458 14.97 -4.08 -11.43
C LEU A 458 14.72 -2.58 -11.65
N ARG A 459 14.65 -1.77 -10.58
CA ARG A 459 14.52 -0.30 -10.67
C ARG A 459 15.70 0.34 -11.41
N HIS A 460 16.90 -0.21 -11.26
CA HIS A 460 18.07 0.22 -12.01
C HIS A 460 18.21 -0.44 -13.39
N GLY A 461 17.14 -1.06 -13.91
CA GLY A 461 17.07 -1.59 -15.27
C GLY A 461 17.85 -2.88 -15.48
N TRP A 462 18.09 -3.65 -14.42
CA TRP A 462 18.62 -5.01 -14.54
C TRP A 462 17.53 -5.99 -14.98
N ILE A 463 17.93 -7.03 -15.72
CA ILE A 463 17.05 -8.08 -16.21
C ILE A 463 17.58 -9.47 -15.80
N PRO A 464 16.69 -10.45 -15.58
CA PRO A 464 17.10 -11.81 -15.28
C PRO A 464 17.79 -12.46 -16.47
N GLY A 465 18.87 -13.20 -16.21
CA GLY A 465 19.53 -13.99 -17.23
C GLY A 465 20.92 -14.47 -16.83
N SER A 466 21.44 -15.42 -17.58
CA SER A 466 22.76 -16.01 -17.38
C SER A 466 23.51 -16.04 -18.71
N PRO A 467 24.84 -15.75 -18.74
CA PRO A 467 25.68 -15.37 -17.61
C PRO A 467 25.43 -13.92 -17.14
N ARG A 468 25.97 -13.57 -15.96
CA ARG A 468 26.00 -12.18 -15.48
C ARG A 468 26.70 -11.28 -16.50
N ASP A 469 26.08 -10.15 -16.83
CA ASP A 469 26.61 -9.13 -17.75
C ASP A 469 26.28 -7.74 -17.21
N ASP A 470 27.25 -7.09 -16.58
CA ASP A 470 27.04 -5.78 -15.93
C ASP A 470 26.83 -4.64 -16.94
N VAL A 471 27.35 -4.77 -18.17
CA VAL A 471 27.18 -3.77 -19.23
C VAL A 471 25.76 -3.79 -19.76
N ARG A 472 25.21 -5.00 -19.99
CA ARG A 472 23.83 -5.21 -20.44
C ARG A 472 22.83 -5.30 -19.28
N ARG A 473 23.32 -5.18 -18.04
CA ARG A 473 22.56 -5.29 -16.79
C ARG A 473 21.79 -6.61 -16.66
N ILE A 474 22.45 -7.72 -16.94
CA ILE A 474 21.88 -9.07 -16.80
C ILE A 474 22.43 -9.70 -15.52
N HIS A 475 21.56 -10.23 -14.65
CA HIS A 475 22.00 -10.92 -13.43
C HIS A 475 21.30 -12.28 -13.24
N PRO A 476 22.05 -13.36 -12.93
CA PRO A 476 21.50 -14.70 -12.78
C PRO A 476 20.62 -14.85 -11.53
N ASP A 477 20.94 -14.12 -10.47
CA ASP A 477 20.23 -14.21 -9.20
C ASP A 477 18.91 -13.41 -9.17
N LEU A 478 18.49 -12.79 -10.28
CA LEU A 478 17.14 -12.19 -10.41
C LEU A 478 16.07 -13.28 -10.63
N VAL A 479 16.03 -14.24 -9.73
CA VAL A 479 15.11 -15.37 -9.68
C VAL A 479 14.48 -15.46 -8.28
N PRO A 480 13.39 -16.21 -8.10
CA PRO A 480 12.83 -16.45 -6.77
C PRO A 480 13.88 -16.98 -5.79
N TYR A 481 13.80 -16.59 -4.51
CA TYR A 481 14.77 -16.98 -3.46
C TYR A 481 14.98 -18.51 -3.35
N GLY A 482 13.92 -19.29 -3.56
CA GLY A 482 14.00 -20.76 -3.56
C GLY A 482 14.84 -21.34 -4.70
N GLU A 483 14.99 -20.60 -5.81
CA GLU A 483 15.76 -20.99 -7.00
C GLU A 483 17.21 -20.51 -6.96
N LEU A 484 17.58 -19.72 -5.94
CA LEU A 484 18.96 -19.30 -5.73
C LEU A 484 19.87 -20.49 -5.45
N SER A 485 21.14 -20.33 -5.81
CA SER A 485 22.20 -21.20 -5.30
C SER A 485 22.30 -21.06 -3.78
N GLU A 486 22.72 -22.12 -3.09
CA GLU A 486 22.97 -22.04 -1.64
C GLU A 486 24.00 -20.95 -1.29
N GLN A 487 24.96 -20.71 -2.18
CA GLN A 487 25.93 -19.64 -1.99
C GLN A 487 25.28 -18.25 -2.07
N SER A 488 24.36 -18.03 -3.01
CA SER A 488 23.64 -16.76 -3.13
C SER A 488 22.73 -16.54 -1.92
N ARG A 489 21.97 -17.57 -1.49
CA ARG A 489 21.16 -17.51 -0.26
C ARG A 489 22.00 -17.17 0.97
N GLU A 490 23.21 -17.70 1.05
CA GLU A 490 24.08 -17.44 2.19
C GLU A 490 24.45 -15.95 2.33
N TYR A 491 24.58 -15.20 1.24
CA TYR A 491 24.79 -13.75 1.32
C TYR A 491 23.62 -13.03 1.96
N ASP A 492 22.39 -13.42 1.63
CA ASP A 492 21.18 -12.86 2.24
C ASP A 492 21.08 -13.23 3.73
N ARG A 493 21.43 -14.47 4.10
CA ARG A 493 21.49 -14.89 5.50
C ARG A 493 22.57 -14.17 6.30
N VAL A 494 23.72 -13.86 5.69
CA VAL A 494 24.76 -13.03 6.32
C VAL A 494 24.21 -11.63 6.60
N ALA A 495 23.51 -11.03 5.65
CA ALA A 495 22.85 -9.74 5.85
C ALA A 495 21.83 -9.80 6.99
N ALA A 496 20.97 -10.82 7.02
CA ALA A 496 20.01 -11.07 8.09
C ALA A 496 20.66 -11.15 9.48
N ARG A 497 21.70 -11.99 9.63
CA ARG A 497 22.45 -12.13 10.90
C ARG A 497 23.13 -10.83 11.34
N THR A 498 23.47 -9.96 10.39
CA THR A 498 24.19 -8.71 10.66
C THR A 498 23.28 -7.63 11.25
N ILE A 499 21.96 -7.74 11.10
CA ILE A 499 20.99 -6.75 11.57
C ILE A 499 21.16 -6.44 13.07
N ILE A 500 21.29 -7.43 13.94
CA ILE A 500 21.45 -7.20 15.39
C ILE A 500 22.76 -6.43 15.67
N ARG A 501 23.85 -6.76 14.97
CA ARG A 501 25.13 -6.04 15.10
C ARG A 501 24.97 -4.58 14.68
N ILE A 502 24.29 -4.32 13.56
CA ILE A 502 24.01 -2.97 13.08
C ILE A 502 23.24 -2.16 14.13
N LEU A 503 22.20 -2.74 14.70
CA LEU A 503 21.35 -2.05 15.68
C LEU A 503 22.09 -1.74 16.96
N LYS A 504 22.89 -2.69 17.48
CA LYS A 504 23.72 -2.47 18.66
C LYS A 504 24.72 -1.33 18.45
N GLN A 505 25.36 -1.26 17.28
CA GLN A 505 26.24 -0.14 16.93
C GLN A 505 25.49 1.19 16.83
N ALA A 506 24.22 1.16 16.43
CA ALA A 506 23.35 2.32 16.35
C ALA A 506 22.79 2.79 17.70
N GLY A 507 23.04 2.06 18.81
CA GLY A 507 22.42 2.35 20.11
C GLY A 507 21.02 1.77 20.29
N PHE A 508 20.64 0.79 19.46
CA PHE A 508 19.32 0.14 19.45
C PHE A 508 19.42 -1.36 19.76
N ALA A 509 18.32 -1.92 20.24
CA ALA A 509 18.11 -3.34 20.39
C ALA A 509 16.86 -3.76 19.61
N VAL A 510 16.87 -5.02 19.19
CA VAL A 510 15.67 -5.71 18.76
C VAL A 510 14.98 -6.28 20.00
N VAL A 511 13.68 -6.12 20.06
CA VAL A 511 12.83 -6.73 21.10
C VAL A 511 11.69 -7.48 20.45
N ARG A 512 11.34 -8.62 21.06
CA ARG A 512 10.18 -9.41 20.68
C ARG A 512 8.86 -8.71 21.01
#